data_AF-A0A0H2L6G4-F1
#
_entry.id   AF-A0A0H2L6G4-F1
#
_cell.length_a   1.000
_cell.length_b   1.000
_cell.length_c   1.000
_cell.angle_alpha   90.00
_cell.angle_beta   90.00
_cell.angle_gamma   90.00
#
_symmetry.space_group_name_H-M   'P 1'
#
loop_
_entity.id
_entity.type
_entity.pdbx_description
1 polymer ?
#
loop_
_entity_poly.entity_id
_entity_poly.type
_entity_poly.pdbx_seq_one_letter_code
_entity_poly.pdbx_strand_id
1 'polypeptide(L)'
;MTHGGTAAGRRWTRRAGRLASVLGVAAAVVGASLLVAWANRWYVAEMFARSAGEPEGADWWYVYDRLHQAHATLVAAVVALAVAGLLGAVGRRARSPRPGPALEATRS
;
A
#
# COMPACT_ATOMS: atom_id res chain seq x y z
N MET A 1 -29.37 21.20 27.35
CA MET A 1 -28.70 20.01 26.74
C MET A 1 -27.46 20.48 26.01
N THR A 2 -26.29 20.12 26.51
CA THR A 2 -24.99 20.71 26.17
C THR A 2 -24.43 20.20 24.84
N HIS A 3 -24.28 21.09 23.86
CA HIS A 3 -23.52 20.87 22.62
C HIS A 3 -21.99 20.83 22.86
N GLY A 4 -21.52 19.93 23.74
CA GLY A 4 -20.09 19.74 24.06
C GLY A 4 -19.29 18.93 23.02
N GLY A 5 -19.91 18.45 21.94
CA GLY A 5 -19.32 17.49 21.01
C GLY A 5 -18.31 18.04 19.99
N THR A 6 -18.06 19.34 19.93
CA THR A 6 -17.52 19.94 18.70
C THR A 6 -15.98 20.07 18.66
N ALA A 7 -15.31 20.40 19.78
CA ALA A 7 -13.86 20.62 19.78
C ALA A 7 -13.05 19.32 19.99
N ALA A 8 -13.52 18.43 20.87
CA ALA A 8 -12.88 17.13 21.12
C ALA A 8 -12.97 16.22 19.89
N GLY A 9 -14.14 16.13 19.25
CA GLY A 9 -14.34 15.34 18.04
C GLY A 9 -13.44 15.78 16.88
N ARG A 10 -13.27 17.09 16.66
CA ARG A 10 -12.36 17.63 15.63
C ARG A 10 -10.88 17.32 15.89
N ARG A 11 -10.46 17.24 17.16
CA ARG A 11 -9.08 16.87 17.52
C ARG A 11 -8.82 15.38 17.27
N TRP A 12 -9.77 14.52 17.61
CA TRP A 12 -9.69 13.08 17.35
C TRP A 12 -9.63 12.75 15.85
N THR A 13 -10.47 13.37 15.02
CA THR A 13 -10.45 13.15 13.56
C THR A 13 -9.15 13.60 12.90
N ARG A 14 -8.57 14.73 13.34
CA ARG A 14 -7.25 15.19 12.86
C ARG A 14 -6.12 14.25 13.26
N ARG A 15 -6.11 13.76 14.52
CA ARG A 15 -5.13 12.77 14.98
C ARG A 15 -5.24 11.47 14.19
N ALA A 16 -6.46 10.97 14.00
CA ALA A 16 -6.72 9.77 13.21
C ALA A 16 -6.27 9.93 11.75
N GLY A 17 -6.58 11.06 11.11
CA GLY A 17 -6.13 11.34 9.73
C GLY A 17 -4.61 11.46 9.59
N ARG A 18 -3.93 12.01 10.60
CA ARG A 18 -2.47 12.08 10.63
C ARG A 18 -1.84 10.70 10.80
N LEU A 19 -2.37 9.90 11.73
CA LEU A 19 -1.93 8.51 11.94
C LEU A 19 -2.15 7.68 10.67
N ALA A 20 -3.33 7.77 10.05
CA ALA A 20 -3.61 7.10 8.78
C ALA A 20 -2.62 7.52 7.68
N SER A 21 -2.25 8.81 7.63
CA SER A 21 -1.25 9.28 6.67
C SER A 21 0.14 8.69 6.94
N VAL A 22 0.58 8.63 8.21
CA VAL A 22 1.87 8.03 8.61
C VAL A 22 1.90 6.54 8.30
N LEU A 23 0.85 5.80 8.68
CA LEU A 23 0.72 4.37 8.39
C LEU A 23 0.66 4.12 6.87
N GLY A 24 0.00 4.99 6.11
CA GLY A 24 -0.04 4.92 4.66
C GLY A 24 1.35 5.09 4.04
N VAL A 25 2.16 6.04 4.53
CA VAL A 25 3.54 6.21 4.06
C VAL A 25 4.40 4.99 4.43
N ALA A 26 4.29 4.48 5.65
CA ALA A 26 5.02 3.29 6.07
C ALA A 26 4.66 2.07 5.19
N ALA A 27 3.37 1.85 4.94
CA ALA A 27 2.90 0.80 4.05
C ALA A 27 3.40 0.98 2.60
N ALA A 28 3.49 2.22 2.10
CA ALA A 28 4.04 2.51 0.78
C ALA A 28 5.53 2.14 0.69
N VAL A 29 6.32 2.50 1.71
CA VAL A 29 7.75 2.15 1.77
C VAL A 29 7.95 0.64 1.83
N VAL A 30 7.15 -0.05 2.66
CA VAL A 30 7.18 -1.52 2.74
C VAL A 30 6.81 -2.14 1.40
N GLY A 31 5.72 -1.68 0.76
CA GLY A 31 5.28 -2.16 -0.54
C GLY A 31 6.33 -1.95 -1.63
N ALA A 32 6.95 -0.77 -1.68
CA ALA A 32 8.04 -0.49 -2.62
C ALA A 32 9.26 -1.39 -2.38
N SER A 33 9.62 -1.62 -1.12
CA SER A 33 10.74 -2.51 -0.75
C SER A 33 10.46 -3.96 -1.16
N LEU A 34 9.21 -4.43 -0.97
CA LEU A 34 8.78 -5.75 -1.42
C LEU A 34 8.78 -5.86 -2.94
N LEU A 35 8.43 -4.79 -3.67
CA LEU A 35 8.49 -4.79 -5.13
C LEU A 35 9.93 -4.92 -5.65
N VAL A 36 10.89 -4.25 -5.01
CA VAL A 36 12.32 -4.43 -5.29
C VAL A 36 12.76 -5.87 -4.99
N ALA A 37 12.34 -6.41 -3.83
CA ALA A 37 12.63 -7.80 -3.48
C ALA A 37 12.01 -8.80 -4.47
N TRP A 38 10.81 -8.52 -4.97
CA TRP A 38 10.17 -9.29 -6.03
C TRP A 38 11.00 -9.25 -7.32
N ALA A 39 11.43 -8.06 -7.77
CA ALA A 39 12.20 -7.92 -9.00
C ALA A 39 13.51 -8.74 -8.93
N ASN A 40 14.20 -8.71 -7.80
CA ASN A 40 15.40 -9.52 -7.58
C ASN A 40 15.08 -11.02 -7.60
N ARG A 41 14.01 -11.46 -6.91
CA ARG A 41 13.60 -12.87 -6.88
C ARG A 41 13.18 -13.38 -8.25
N TRP A 42 12.43 -12.57 -9.00
CA TRP A 42 12.03 -12.86 -10.36
C TRP A 42 13.24 -13.02 -11.28
N TYR A 43 14.18 -12.08 -11.23
CA TYR A 43 15.41 -12.16 -12.01
C TYR A 43 16.19 -13.47 -11.76
N VAL A 44 16.34 -13.85 -10.50
CA VAL A 44 17.01 -15.11 -10.12
C VAL A 44 16.21 -16.32 -10.62
N ALA A 45 14.89 -16.32 -10.42
CA ALA A 45 14.04 -17.42 -10.88
C ALA A 45 14.10 -17.60 -12.40
N GLU A 46 14.08 -16.50 -13.16
CA GLU A 46 14.18 -16.47 -14.61
C GLU A 46 15.54 -17.01 -15.11
N MET A 47 16.64 -16.64 -14.45
CA MET A 47 17.98 -17.18 -14.78
C MET A 47 18.03 -18.70 -14.63
N PHE A 48 17.47 -19.24 -13.55
CA PHE A 48 17.42 -20.69 -13.35
C PHE A 48 16.42 -21.37 -14.29
N ALA A 49 15.27 -20.75 -14.56
CA ALA A 49 14.29 -21.28 -15.52
C ALA A 49 14.87 -21.45 -16.92
N ARG A 50 15.74 -20.52 -17.35
CA ARG A 50 16.43 -20.62 -18.66
C ARG A 50 17.46 -21.74 -18.72
N SER A 51 18.04 -22.11 -17.58
CA SER A 51 18.94 -23.26 -17.47
C SER A 51 18.22 -24.60 -17.26
N ALA A 52 16.90 -24.58 -17.05
CA ALA A 52 16.15 -25.80 -16.77
C ALA A 52 16.09 -26.69 -18.02
N GLY A 53 16.56 -27.93 -17.89
CA GLY A 53 16.64 -28.90 -18.99
C GLY A 53 18.04 -29.10 -19.57
N GLU A 54 19.04 -28.31 -19.14
CA GLU A 54 20.44 -28.63 -19.40
C GLU A 54 20.94 -29.76 -18.48
N PRO A 55 21.94 -30.57 -18.90
CA PRO A 55 22.47 -31.67 -18.09
C PRO A 55 23.00 -31.25 -16.71
N GLU A 56 23.49 -30.01 -16.60
CA GLU A 56 23.94 -29.38 -15.34
C GLU A 56 22.98 -28.29 -14.85
N GLY A 57 21.80 -28.20 -15.47
CA GLY A 57 20.78 -27.19 -15.21
C GLY A 57 20.08 -27.33 -13.86
N ALA A 58 19.38 -26.27 -13.45
CA ALA A 58 18.61 -26.29 -12.21
C ALA A 58 17.41 -27.25 -12.30
N ASP A 59 17.17 -27.98 -11.21
CA ASP A 59 15.99 -28.85 -11.07
C ASP A 59 14.68 -28.04 -11.18
N TRP A 60 13.71 -28.61 -11.88
CA TRP A 60 12.42 -27.97 -12.13
C TRP A 60 11.68 -27.62 -10.83
N TRP A 61 11.77 -28.48 -9.81
CA TRP A 61 11.14 -28.21 -8.52
C TRP A 61 11.73 -26.98 -7.82
N TYR A 62 13.05 -26.80 -7.93
CA TYR A 62 13.73 -25.63 -7.41
C TYR A 62 13.33 -24.35 -8.15
N VAL A 63 13.25 -24.40 -9.48
CA VAL A 63 12.78 -23.27 -10.30
C VAL A 63 11.35 -22.88 -9.91
N TYR A 64 10.47 -23.86 -9.74
CA TYR A 64 9.09 -23.65 -9.34
C TYR A 64 8.99 -22.97 -7.97
N ASP A 65 9.74 -23.43 -6.96
CA ASP A 65 9.75 -22.80 -5.62
C ASP A 65 10.20 -21.33 -5.68
N ARG A 66 11.23 -21.03 -6.48
CA ARG A 66 11.71 -19.65 -6.67
C ARG A 66 10.68 -18.76 -7.35
N LEU A 67 10.01 -19.26 -8.38
CA LEU A 67 8.91 -18.54 -9.05
C LEU A 67 7.73 -18.32 -8.08
N HIS A 68 7.39 -19.31 -7.26
CA HIS A 68 6.33 -19.21 -6.28
C HIS A 68 6.64 -18.14 -5.22
N GLN A 69 7.87 -18.11 -4.69
CA GLN A 69 8.31 -17.09 -3.75
C GLN A 69 8.32 -15.68 -4.36
N ALA A 70 8.73 -15.56 -5.63
CA ALA A 70 8.63 -14.29 -6.35
C ALA A 70 7.16 -13.85 -6.43
N HIS A 71 6.26 -14.72 -6.87
CA HIS A 71 4.83 -14.41 -6.96
C HIS A 71 4.24 -13.99 -5.60
N ALA A 72 4.50 -14.74 -4.53
CA ALA A 72 4.02 -14.39 -3.19
C ALA A 72 4.54 -13.01 -2.73
N THR A 73 5.80 -12.68 -3.05
CA THR A 73 6.38 -11.37 -2.76
C THR A 73 5.67 -10.25 -3.52
N LEU A 74 5.37 -10.47 -4.81
CA LEU A 74 4.64 -9.50 -5.63
C LEU A 74 3.25 -9.23 -5.05
N VAL A 75 2.52 -10.28 -4.68
CA VAL A 75 1.19 -10.15 -4.08
C VAL A 75 1.27 -9.34 -2.79
N ALA A 76 2.24 -9.63 -1.92
CA ALA A 76 2.44 -8.86 -0.70
C ALA A 76 2.75 -7.38 -0.98
N ALA A 77 3.58 -7.10 -1.99
CA ALA A 77 3.90 -5.73 -2.41
C ALA A 77 2.64 -4.97 -2.87
N VAL A 78 1.83 -5.59 -3.73
CA VAL A 78 0.58 -5.02 -4.25
C VAL A 78 -0.41 -4.74 -3.11
N VAL A 79 -0.58 -5.68 -2.19
CA VAL A 79 -1.47 -5.51 -1.03
C VAL A 79 -1.00 -4.34 -0.15
N ALA A 80 0.31 -4.27 0.15
CA ALA A 80 0.86 -3.16 0.95
C ALA A 80 0.65 -1.80 0.27
N LEU A 81 0.86 -1.71 -1.05
CA LEU A 81 0.61 -0.49 -1.82
C LEU A 81 -0.88 -0.12 -1.89
N ALA A 82 -1.78 -1.10 -2.01
CA ALA A 82 -3.21 -0.87 -1.96
C ALA A 82 -3.66 -0.32 -0.60
N VAL A 83 -3.18 -0.93 0.50
CA VAL A 83 -3.40 -0.45 1.87
C VAL A 83 -2.87 0.98 2.04
N ALA A 84 -1.67 1.26 1.51
CA ALA A 84 -1.11 2.61 1.53
C ALA A 84 -2.00 3.63 0.80
N GLY A 85 -2.51 3.27 -0.38
CA GLY A 85 -3.43 4.10 -1.17
C GLY A 85 -4.74 4.40 -0.42
N LEU A 86 -5.34 3.38 0.22
CA LEU A 86 -6.55 3.51 1.01
C LEU A 86 -6.33 4.42 2.23
N LEU A 87 -5.26 4.20 2.98
CA LEU A 87 -4.89 5.02 4.14
C LEU A 87 -4.58 6.47 3.74
N GLY A 88 -3.90 6.66 2.61
CA GLY A 88 -3.65 7.96 2.02
C GLY A 88 -4.95 8.68 1.63
N ALA A 89 -5.93 7.98 1.05
CA ALA A 89 -7.23 8.53 0.70
C ALA A 89 -8.02 8.97 1.96
N VAL A 90 -8.01 8.14 3.01
CA VAL A 90 -8.61 8.48 4.31
C VAL A 90 -7.93 9.70 4.93
N GLY A 91 -6.60 9.75 4.90
CA GLY A 91 -5.81 10.86 5.40
C GLY A 91 -6.04 12.17 4.64
N ARG A 92 -6.30 12.11 3.32
CA ARG A 92 -6.68 13.29 2.51
C ARG A 92 -8.09 13.75 2.83
N ARG A 93 -9.06 12.84 2.91
CA ARG A 93 -10.46 13.18 3.21
C ARG A 93 -10.64 13.78 4.60
N ALA A 94 -9.83 13.36 5.57
CA ALA A 94 -9.79 13.95 6.91
C ALA A 94 -9.21 15.38 6.95
N ARG A 95 -8.45 15.78 5.91
CA ARG A 95 -7.84 17.12 5.77
C ARG A 95 -8.68 18.09 4.95
N SER A 96 -9.52 17.60 4.04
CA SER A 96 -10.41 18.45 3.23
C SER A 96 -11.44 19.15 4.12
N PRO A 97 -11.48 20.50 4.16
CA PRO A 97 -12.60 21.22 4.77
C PRO A 97 -13.88 20.83 4.03
N ARG A 98 -14.95 20.47 4.75
CA ARG A 98 -16.27 20.45 4.12
C ARG A 98 -16.54 21.88 3.61
N PRO A 99 -16.92 22.07 2.33
CA PRO A 99 -17.40 23.37 1.90
C PRO A 99 -18.56 23.76 2.82
N GLY A 100 -18.43 24.91 3.48
CA GLY A 100 -19.50 25.44 4.32
C GLY A 100 -20.68 25.89 3.46
N PRO A 101 -21.88 26.00 4.04
CA PRO A 101 -23.12 26.39 3.34
C PRO A 101 -23.03 27.76 2.63
N ALA A 102 -22.02 28.57 2.93
CA ALA A 102 -21.77 29.85 2.28
C ALA A 102 -21.50 29.76 0.77
N LEU A 103 -21.04 28.60 0.25
CA LEU A 103 -20.83 28.40 -1.19
C LEU A 103 -22.11 27.97 -1.94
N GLU A 104 -23.12 27.47 -1.24
CA GLU A 104 -24.41 27.08 -1.84
C GLU A 104 -25.30 28.31 -2.05
N ALA A 105 -25.25 29.31 -1.16
CA ALA A 105 -26.02 30.54 -1.27
C ALA A 105 -25.59 31.48 -2.41
N THR A 106 -24.36 31.35 -2.92
CA THR A 106 -23.85 32.14 -4.05
C THR A 106 -24.13 31.53 -5.42
N ARG A 107 -24.79 30.37 -5.49
CA ARG A 107 -25.13 29.67 -6.75
C ARG A 107 -26.64 29.66 -7.06
N SER A 108 -27.46 30.31 -6.23
CA SER A 108 -28.90 30.50 -6.45
C SER A 108 -29.19 31.89 -6.98
#